data_AF-A0A7J2JN04-F1
#
_entry.id   AF-A0A7J2JN04-F1
#
_cell.length_a   1.000
_cell.length_b   1.000
_cell.length_c   1.000
_cell.angle_alpha   90.00
_cell.angle_beta   90.00
_cell.angle_gamma   90.00
#
_symmetry.space_group_name_H-M   'P 1'
#
loop_
_entity.id
_entity.type
_entity.pdbx_description
1 polymer ?
#
loop_
_entity_poly.entity_id
_entity_poly.type
_entity_poly.pdbx_seq_one_letter_code
_entity_poly.pdbx_strand_id
1 'polypeptide(L)'
;MTNRKILIIAGIVISISLIGGILLLERISEQSICEIKILKEACINATIGGIELDIERHQKWLEIGAEPREEIESRLNKLKAELEKYRSIQLQDYEIPEKREVIGWVNQHCTENTILQIENMTRSGPFYHIVGIKGEDYTAIKPKTKYRMTIYLVYPRYYPFPS
;
A
#
# COMPACT_ATOMS: atom_id res chain seq x y z
N MET A 1 20.92 -18.00 -59.79
CA MET A 1 21.94 -16.95 -59.57
C MET A 1 21.80 -16.42 -58.16
N THR A 2 22.82 -16.68 -57.36
CA THR A 2 22.90 -16.50 -55.91
C THR A 2 22.97 -15.02 -55.56
N ASN A 3 21.92 -14.47 -54.96
CA ASN A 3 21.93 -13.10 -54.44
C ASN A 3 22.23 -13.16 -52.93
N ARG A 4 23.52 -13.07 -52.59
CA ARG A 4 23.99 -12.97 -51.20
C ARG A 4 23.56 -11.62 -50.64
N LYS A 5 22.56 -11.61 -49.77
CA LYS A 5 22.29 -10.44 -48.91
C LYS A 5 23.16 -10.58 -47.66
N ILE A 6 24.20 -9.75 -47.60
CA ILE A 6 24.99 -9.53 -46.39
C ILE A 6 24.06 -8.79 -45.42
N LEU A 7 23.57 -9.49 -44.41
CA LEU A 7 22.93 -8.87 -43.26
C LEU A 7 24.06 -8.33 -42.37
N ILE A 8 24.42 -7.06 -42.53
CA ILE A 8 25.21 -6.37 -41.53
C ILE A 8 24.29 -6.23 -40.32
N ILE A 9 24.45 -7.13 -39.35
CA ILE A 9 24.02 -6.88 -37.98
C ILE A 9 24.90 -5.71 -37.53
N ALA A 10 24.41 -4.49 -37.72
CA ALA A 10 24.87 -3.36 -36.94
C ALA A 10 24.42 -3.65 -35.51
N GLY A 11 25.15 -4.55 -34.85
CA GLY A 11 25.11 -4.68 -33.41
C GLY A 11 25.56 -3.33 -32.91
N ILE A 12 24.62 -2.53 -32.43
CA ILE A 12 24.93 -1.51 -31.45
C ILE A 12 25.39 -2.31 -30.23
N VAL A 13 26.66 -2.73 -30.27
CA VAL A 13 27.42 -3.02 -29.08
C VAL A 13 27.52 -1.65 -28.44
N ILE A 14 26.57 -1.33 -27.54
CA ILE A 14 26.81 -0.29 -26.57
C ILE A 14 27.99 -0.84 -25.77
N SER A 15 29.19 -0.48 -26.22
CA SER A 15 30.41 -0.62 -25.45
C SER A 15 30.25 0.33 -24.29
N ILE A 16 29.49 -0.14 -23.29
CA ILE A 16 29.51 0.42 -21.97
C ILE A 16 30.96 0.19 -21.52
N SER A 17 31.80 1.21 -21.69
CA SER A 17 33.12 1.25 -21.07
C SER A 17 32.94 0.87 -19.60
N LEU A 18 33.83 0.04 -19.03
CA LEU A 18 33.67 -0.49 -17.66
C LEU A 18 33.22 0.59 -16.66
N ILE A 19 33.72 1.82 -16.83
CA ILE A 19 33.39 3.01 -16.03
C ILE A 19 31.92 3.46 -16.23
N GLY A 20 31.42 3.54 -17.46
CA GLY A 20 30.03 3.92 -17.75
C GLY A 20 29.00 2.88 -17.28
N GLY A 21 29.42 1.61 -17.18
CA GLY A 21 28.56 0.52 -16.69
C GLY A 21 28.42 0.51 -15.19
N ILE A 22 29.53 0.77 -14.49
CA ILE A 22 29.54 0.95 -13.04
C ILE A 22 28.66 2.16 -12.66
N LEU A 23 28.82 3.30 -13.31
CA LEU A 23 27.99 4.50 -13.09
C LEU A 23 26.49 4.26 -13.35
N LEU A 24 26.14 3.50 -14.39
CA LEU A 24 24.75 3.18 -14.70
C LEU A 24 24.14 2.24 -13.64
N LEU A 25 24.90 1.23 -13.20
CA LEU A 25 24.48 0.28 -12.18
C LEU A 25 24.31 0.95 -10.80
N GLU A 26 25.25 1.82 -10.41
CA GLU A 26 25.15 2.62 -9.18
C GLU A 26 23.87 3.45 -9.19
N ARG A 27 23.58 4.17 -10.30
CA ARG A 27 22.38 4.98 -10.42
C ARG A 27 21.07 4.18 -10.36
N ILE A 28 21.03 3.00 -10.99
CA ILE A 28 19.88 2.09 -10.92
C ILE A 28 19.70 1.59 -9.49
N SER A 29 20.79 1.26 -8.79
CA SER A 29 20.75 0.79 -7.41
C SER A 29 20.25 1.89 -6.46
N GLU A 30 20.74 3.12 -6.60
CA GLU A 30 20.30 4.27 -5.79
C GLU A 30 18.82 4.58 -6.00
N GLN A 31 18.36 4.56 -7.26
CA GLN A 31 16.96 4.77 -7.57
C GLN A 31 16.07 3.70 -6.94
N SER A 32 16.47 2.43 -7.01
CA SER A 32 15.71 1.34 -6.38
C SER A 32 15.64 1.46 -4.85
N ILE A 33 16.74 1.88 -4.21
CA ILE A 33 16.79 2.12 -2.76
C ILE A 33 15.88 3.29 -2.38
N CYS A 34 15.90 4.36 -3.17
CA CYS A 34 15.02 5.52 -2.97
C CYS A 34 13.54 5.13 -3.07
N GLU A 35 13.17 4.36 -4.10
CA GLU A 35 11.80 3.87 -4.29
C GLU A 35 11.34 2.97 -3.13
N ILE A 36 12.21 2.09 -2.63
CA ILE A 36 11.91 1.25 -1.46
C ILE A 36 11.69 2.10 -0.21
N LYS A 37 12.51 3.12 0.04
CA LYS A 37 12.35 4.02 1.20
C LYS A 37 11.01 4.75 1.15
N ILE A 38 10.68 5.35 0.00
CA ILE A 38 9.40 6.04 -0.22
C ILE A 38 8.22 5.09 0.02
N LEU A 39 8.30 3.85 -0.49
CA LEU A 39 7.26 2.86 -0.27
C LEU A 39 7.10 2.49 1.20
N LYS A 40 8.21 2.27 1.92
CA LYS A 40 8.18 2.00 3.36
C LYS A 40 7.56 3.14 4.14
N GLU A 41 7.96 4.39 3.88
CA GLU A 41 7.37 5.58 4.50
C GLU A 41 5.86 5.65 4.25
N ALA A 42 5.43 5.46 3.01
CA ALA A 42 4.02 5.46 2.65
C ALA A 42 3.24 4.35 3.38
N CYS A 43 3.79 3.13 3.47
CA CYS A 43 3.15 2.03 4.18
C CYS A 43 3.10 2.25 5.70
N ILE A 44 4.12 2.86 6.31
CA ILE A 44 4.10 3.24 7.73
C ILE A 44 3.01 4.28 7.99
N ASN A 45 2.97 5.35 7.20
CA ASN A 45 1.96 6.40 7.34
C ASN A 45 0.54 5.85 7.16
N ALA A 46 0.34 4.98 6.18
CA ALA A 46 -0.93 4.29 5.96
C ALA A 46 -1.31 3.35 7.12
N THR A 47 -0.33 2.69 7.75
CA THR A 47 -0.55 1.86 8.95
C THR A 47 -1.00 2.73 10.12
N ILE A 48 -0.33 3.87 10.35
CA ILE A 48 -0.68 4.86 11.38
C ILE A 48 -2.12 5.36 11.17
N GLY A 49 -2.46 5.80 9.95
CA GLY A 49 -3.82 6.25 9.63
C GLY A 49 -4.87 5.15 9.84
N GLY A 50 -4.56 3.90 9.48
CA GLY A 50 -5.42 2.74 9.76
C GLY A 50 -5.70 2.53 11.26
N ILE A 51 -4.67 2.64 12.10
CA ILE A 51 -4.80 2.51 13.55
C ILE A 51 -5.60 3.68 14.14
N GLU A 52 -5.36 4.91 13.68
CA GLU A 52 -6.08 6.11 14.14
C GLU A 52 -7.59 6.03 13.82
N LEU A 53 -7.95 5.55 12.63
CA LEU A 53 -9.35 5.29 12.25
C LEU A 53 -10.02 4.19 13.09
N ASP A 54 -9.25 3.19 13.52
CA ASP A 54 -9.75 2.17 14.43
C ASP A 54 -9.91 2.71 15.85
N ILE A 55 -8.98 3.54 16.35
CA ILE A 55 -9.12 4.24 17.64
C ILE A 55 -10.38 5.11 17.65
N GLU A 56 -10.59 5.93 16.62
CA GLU A 56 -11.75 6.82 16.51
C GLU A 56 -13.06 6.00 16.57
N ARG A 57 -13.11 4.84 15.89
CA ARG A 57 -14.30 3.98 15.94
C ARG A 57 -14.54 3.43 17.34
N HIS A 58 -13.50 2.95 18.01
CA HIS A 58 -13.65 2.40 19.37
C HIS A 58 -14.04 3.47 20.38
N GLN A 59 -13.56 4.71 20.22
CA GLN A 59 -14.03 5.86 21.01
C GLN A 59 -15.53 6.11 20.81
N LYS A 60 -16.00 6.13 19.55
CA LYS A 60 -17.45 6.24 19.26
C LYS A 60 -18.25 5.08 19.86
N TRP A 61 -17.71 3.87 19.87
CA TRP A 61 -18.36 2.72 20.51
C TRP A 61 -18.48 2.83 22.03
N LEU A 62 -17.49 3.44 22.70
CA LEU A 62 -17.60 3.78 24.12
C LEU A 62 -18.71 4.79 24.38
N GLU A 63 -18.83 5.81 23.53
CA GLU A 63 -19.85 6.86 23.67
C GLU A 63 -21.28 6.31 23.55
N ILE A 64 -21.51 5.39 22.60
CA ILE A 64 -22.85 4.84 22.35
C ILE A 64 -23.13 3.53 23.10
N GLY A 65 -22.15 2.99 23.84
CA GLY A 65 -22.29 1.72 24.56
C GLY A 65 -22.49 0.50 23.64
N ALA A 66 -21.76 0.42 22.53
CA ALA A 66 -21.95 -0.64 21.53
C ALA A 66 -21.48 -2.03 21.99
N GLU A 67 -20.49 -2.08 22.89
CA GLU A 67 -19.89 -3.29 23.45
C GLU A 67 -19.54 -3.03 24.93
N PRO A 68 -19.23 -4.06 25.74
CA PRO A 68 -18.80 -3.87 27.12
C PRO A 68 -17.63 -2.90 27.22
N ARG A 69 -17.75 -1.90 28.12
CA ARG A 69 -16.77 -0.83 28.28
C ARG A 69 -15.35 -1.34 28.48
N GLU A 70 -15.18 -2.34 29.32
CA GLU A 70 -13.89 -2.95 29.64
C GLU A 70 -13.20 -3.57 28.41
N GLU A 71 -13.97 -4.17 27.50
CA GLU A 71 -13.46 -4.76 26.26
C GLU A 71 -13.01 -3.69 25.27
N ILE A 72 -13.77 -2.59 25.16
CA ILE A 72 -13.39 -1.47 24.29
C ILE A 72 -12.15 -0.75 24.85
N GLU A 73 -12.10 -0.50 26.16
CA GLU A 73 -10.94 0.13 26.82
C GLU A 73 -9.67 -0.72 26.66
N SER A 74 -9.79 -2.04 26.82
CA SER A 74 -8.69 -2.99 26.58
C SER A 74 -8.16 -2.92 25.13
N ARG A 75 -9.06 -2.88 24.13
CA ARG A 75 -8.67 -2.72 22.72
C ARG A 75 -8.03 -1.35 22.45
N LEU A 76 -8.59 -0.27 22.99
CA LEU A 76 -8.02 1.07 22.86
C LEU A 76 -6.60 1.15 23.43
N ASN A 77 -6.33 0.49 24.55
CA ASN A 77 -4.98 0.44 25.11
C ASN A 77 -4.00 -0.29 24.19
N LYS A 78 -4.41 -1.41 23.59
CA LYS A 78 -3.61 -2.12 22.58
C LYS A 78 -3.34 -1.26 21.34
N LEU A 79 -4.37 -0.64 20.79
CA LEU A 79 -4.27 0.25 19.62
C LEU A 79 -3.34 1.43 19.88
N LYS A 80 -3.42 2.06 21.05
CA LYS A 80 -2.52 3.17 21.43
C LYS A 80 -1.06 2.73 21.56
N ALA A 81 -0.82 1.56 22.15
CA ALA A 81 0.54 1.01 22.24
C ALA A 81 1.11 0.67 20.85
N GLU A 82 0.27 0.12 19.97
CA GLU A 82 0.65 -0.18 18.59
C GLU A 82 0.91 1.10 17.77
N LEU A 83 0.07 2.12 17.94
CA LEU A 83 0.27 3.44 17.33
C LEU A 83 1.65 4.03 17.70
N GLU A 84 2.02 3.97 18.98
CA GLU A 84 3.32 4.46 19.44
C GLU A 84 4.49 3.65 18.86
N LYS A 85 4.34 2.33 18.75
CA LYS A 85 5.31 1.46 18.08
C LYS A 85 5.53 1.90 16.62
N TYR A 86 4.47 2.15 15.86
CA TYR A 86 4.62 2.56 14.46
C TYR A 86 5.10 4.00 14.29
N ARG A 87 4.80 4.91 15.23
CA ARG A 87 5.35 6.28 15.23
C ARG A 87 6.85 6.33 15.50
N SER A 88 7.37 5.35 16.25
CA SER A 88 8.79 5.28 16.63
C SER A 88 9.62 4.31 15.78
N ILE A 89 8.99 3.58 14.85
CA ILE A 89 9.68 2.58 14.05
C ILE A 89 10.70 3.21 13.10
N GLN A 90 11.88 2.59 13.01
CA GLN A 90 12.88 3.00 12.02
C GLN A 90 12.58 2.36 10.67
N LEU A 91 12.78 3.09 9.58
CA LEU A 91 12.53 2.60 8.21
C LEU A 91 13.29 1.33 7.85
N GLN A 92 14.49 1.15 8.42
CA GLN A 92 15.30 -0.05 8.20
C GLN A 92 14.67 -1.30 8.84
N ASP A 93 13.97 -1.13 9.96
CA ASP A 93 13.33 -2.21 10.72
C ASP A 93 11.90 -2.50 10.24
N TYR A 94 11.33 -1.63 9.40
CA TYR A 94 10.02 -1.85 8.80
C TYR A 94 10.08 -2.82 7.62
N GLU A 95 9.24 -3.85 7.65
CA GLU A 95 9.04 -4.78 6.55
C GLU A 95 7.87 -4.34 5.68
N ILE A 96 8.04 -4.37 4.35
CA ILE A 96 6.97 -4.03 3.42
C ILE A 96 5.89 -5.12 3.52
N PRO A 97 4.62 -4.74 3.76
CA PRO A 97 3.54 -5.70 3.96
C PRO A 97 3.15 -6.43 2.66
N GLU A 98 2.25 -7.40 2.80
CA GLU A 98 1.78 -8.22 1.68
C GLU A 98 1.30 -7.36 0.51
N LYS A 99 1.93 -7.58 -0.65
CA LYS A 99 1.54 -6.96 -1.93
C LYS A 99 0.51 -7.82 -2.64
N ARG A 100 -0.58 -7.21 -3.11
CA ARG A 100 -1.58 -7.87 -3.96
C ARG A 100 -1.85 -7.08 -5.23
N GLU A 101 -2.00 -7.80 -6.33
CA GLU A 101 -2.55 -7.23 -7.56
C GLU A 101 -4.05 -7.55 -7.65
N VAL A 102 -4.86 -6.53 -7.85
CA VAL A 102 -6.32 -6.65 -7.80
C VAL A 102 -6.97 -5.85 -8.91
N ILE A 103 -8.18 -6.26 -9.29
CA ILE A 103 -9.08 -5.42 -10.08
C ILE A 103 -10.04 -4.76 -9.10
N GLY A 104 -9.90 -3.45 -8.91
CA GLY A 104 -10.64 -2.71 -7.88
C GLY A 104 -11.30 -1.43 -8.37
N TRP A 105 -12.29 -0.96 -7.62
CA TRP A 105 -13.00 0.30 -7.87
C TRP A 105 -13.57 0.87 -6.57
N VAL A 106 -13.94 2.14 -6.57
CA VAL A 106 -14.71 2.78 -5.50
C VAL A 106 -16.11 3.14 -6.01
N ASN A 107 -17.14 3.03 -5.17
CA ASN A 107 -18.52 3.31 -5.61
C ASN A 107 -18.84 4.82 -5.62
N GLN A 108 -18.14 5.59 -4.80
CA GLN A 108 -18.31 7.04 -4.58
C GLN A 108 -16.96 7.75 -4.76
N HIS A 109 -16.92 9.06 -4.53
CA HIS A 109 -15.67 9.83 -4.57
C HIS A 109 -14.65 9.20 -3.60
N CYS A 110 -13.43 8.99 -4.08
CA CYS A 110 -12.39 8.38 -3.26
C CYS A 110 -11.90 9.39 -2.23
N THR A 111 -11.91 9.00 -0.97
CA THR A 111 -11.27 9.70 0.15
C THR A 111 -10.58 8.68 1.05
N GLU A 112 -9.84 9.15 2.04
CA GLU A 112 -9.40 8.29 3.13
C GLU A 112 -10.59 7.54 3.77
N ASN A 113 -10.33 6.31 4.22
CA ASN A 113 -11.28 5.35 4.78
C ASN A 113 -12.37 4.85 3.79
N THR A 114 -12.32 5.24 2.51
CA THR A 114 -13.22 4.71 1.48
C THR A 114 -13.02 3.20 1.31
N ILE A 115 -14.12 2.45 1.17
CA ILE A 115 -14.05 1.00 0.88
C ILE A 115 -13.66 0.79 -0.58
N LEU A 116 -12.53 0.12 -0.78
CA LEU A 116 -12.12 -0.42 -2.08
C LEU A 116 -12.92 -1.70 -2.36
N GLN A 117 -13.73 -1.66 -3.41
CA GLN A 117 -14.35 -2.86 -3.96
C GLN A 117 -13.30 -3.62 -4.77
N ILE A 118 -13.27 -4.94 -4.62
CA ILE A 118 -12.38 -5.82 -5.37
C ILE A 118 -13.23 -6.85 -6.11
N GLU A 119 -12.81 -7.20 -7.33
CA GLU A 119 -13.47 -8.25 -8.10
C GLU A 119 -13.49 -9.57 -7.32
N ASN A 120 -14.64 -10.26 -7.33
CA ASN A 120 -14.91 -11.47 -6.56
C ASN A 120 -14.88 -11.31 -5.02
N MET A 121 -14.93 -10.08 -4.49
CA MET A 121 -15.13 -9.85 -3.06
C MET A 121 -16.52 -10.34 -2.62
N THR A 122 -16.58 -11.09 -1.53
CA THR A 122 -17.86 -11.61 -1.01
C THR A 122 -18.62 -10.53 -0.24
N ARG A 123 -19.92 -10.74 -0.02
CA ARG A 123 -20.73 -9.88 0.87
C ARG A 123 -20.23 -9.88 2.32
N SER A 124 -19.52 -10.93 2.74
CA SER A 124 -18.97 -11.08 4.09
C SER A 124 -17.52 -10.58 4.19
N GLY A 125 -16.97 -10.03 3.11
CA GLY A 125 -15.60 -9.51 3.07
C GLY A 125 -14.57 -10.52 2.54
N PRO A 126 -13.28 -10.29 2.84
CA PRO A 126 -12.74 -9.17 3.63
C PRO A 126 -13.02 -7.81 2.99
N PHE A 127 -13.22 -6.78 3.82
CA PHE A 127 -13.40 -5.39 3.37
C PHE A 127 -12.07 -4.64 3.43
N TYR A 128 -11.72 -3.96 2.34
CA TYR A 128 -10.48 -3.19 2.25
C TYR A 128 -10.79 -1.70 2.33
N HIS A 129 -10.15 -0.99 3.26
CA HIS A 129 -10.27 0.46 3.40
C HIS A 129 -9.00 1.13 2.86
N ILE A 130 -9.18 2.17 2.05
CA ILE A 130 -8.09 2.97 1.53
C ILE A 130 -7.63 3.92 2.63
N VAL A 131 -6.40 3.75 3.10
CA VAL A 131 -5.78 4.57 4.16
C VAL A 131 -4.53 5.30 3.66
N GLY A 132 -4.25 5.19 2.36
CA GLY A 132 -3.11 5.82 1.72
C GLY A 132 -3.04 5.44 0.25
N ILE A 133 -2.52 6.36 -0.55
CA ILE A 133 -2.34 6.19 -1.99
C ILE A 133 -1.03 6.87 -2.40
N LYS A 134 -0.42 6.36 -3.47
CA LYS A 134 0.82 6.94 -3.98
C LYS A 134 0.58 8.39 -4.42
N GLY A 135 1.34 9.32 -3.87
CA GLY A 135 1.26 10.75 -4.19
C GLY A 135 0.06 11.47 -3.59
N GLU A 136 -0.70 10.83 -2.68
CA GLU A 136 -1.82 11.43 -1.94
C GLU A 136 -2.97 11.98 -2.81
N ASP A 137 -2.98 11.68 -4.11
CA ASP A 137 -3.99 12.17 -5.05
C ASP A 137 -5.20 11.22 -5.17
N TYR A 138 -6.17 11.42 -4.27
CA TYR A 138 -7.37 10.57 -4.24
C TYR A 138 -8.26 10.76 -5.47
N THR A 139 -8.07 11.85 -6.21
CA THR A 139 -8.83 12.15 -7.41
C THR A 139 -8.44 11.27 -8.60
N ALA A 140 -7.27 10.61 -8.53
CA ALA A 140 -6.80 9.67 -9.53
C ALA A 140 -7.73 8.45 -9.69
N ILE A 141 -8.45 8.07 -8.62
CA ILE A 141 -9.39 6.94 -8.64
C ILE A 141 -10.80 7.49 -8.86
N LYS A 142 -11.30 7.36 -10.10
CA LYS A 142 -12.64 7.82 -10.45
C LYS A 142 -13.71 6.84 -9.93
N PRO A 143 -14.85 7.35 -9.45
CA PRO A 143 -15.97 6.51 -9.04
C PRO A 143 -16.41 5.55 -10.14
N LYS A 144 -16.77 4.33 -9.74
CA LYS A 144 -17.34 3.26 -10.59
C LYS A 144 -16.45 2.85 -11.78
N THR A 145 -15.18 3.22 -11.75
CA THR A 145 -14.20 2.84 -12.77
C THR A 145 -13.31 1.74 -12.23
N LYS A 146 -13.19 0.63 -12.98
CA LYS A 146 -12.33 -0.50 -12.61
C LYS A 146 -10.89 -0.22 -13.02
N TYR A 147 -9.95 -0.48 -12.11
CA TYR A 147 -8.52 -0.37 -12.33
C TYR A 147 -7.82 -1.67 -11.98
N ARG A 148 -6.75 -2.00 -12.71
CA ARG A 148 -5.74 -2.94 -12.22
C ARG A 148 -4.85 -2.19 -11.25
N MET A 149 -4.85 -2.59 -9.98
CA MET A 149 -4.18 -1.88 -8.90
C MET A 149 -3.20 -2.82 -8.19
N THR A 150 -2.10 -2.25 -7.73
CA THR A 150 -1.24 -2.87 -6.71
C THR A 150 -1.63 -2.29 -5.37
N ILE A 151 -2.02 -3.14 -4.42
CA ILE A 151 -2.35 -2.75 -3.05
C ILE A 151 -1.36 -3.39 -2.07
N TYR A 152 -1.18 -2.75 -0.92
CA TYR A 152 -0.36 -3.25 0.20
C TYR A 152 -1.26 -3.37 1.43
N LEU A 153 -1.26 -4.55 2.07
CA LEU A 153 -2.12 -4.83 3.23
C LEU A 153 -1.46 -4.37 4.52
N VAL A 154 -1.57 -3.08 4.80
CA VAL A 154 -0.79 -2.40 5.87
C VAL A 154 -1.26 -2.69 7.29
N TYR A 155 -2.57 -2.88 7.51
CA TYR A 155 -3.13 -3.03 8.86
C TYR A 155 -4.46 -3.80 8.84
N PRO A 156 -4.64 -4.83 9.70
CA PRO A 156 -5.91 -5.54 9.82
C PRO A 156 -6.91 -4.73 10.65
N ARG A 157 -8.07 -4.41 10.07
CA ARG A 157 -9.16 -3.73 10.77
C ARG A 157 -9.98 -4.72 11.61
N TYR A 158 -10.29 -4.35 12.86
CA TYR A 158 -11.22 -5.12 13.69
C TYR A 158 -12.67 -4.92 13.25
N TYR A 159 -13.39 -6.04 13.12
CA TYR A 159 -14.84 -6.07 12.93
C TYR A 159 -15.48 -6.95 14.01
N PRO A 160 -16.53 -6.48 14.72
CA PRO A 160 -17.17 -7.22 15.80
C PRO A 160 -18.17 -8.28 15.28
N PHE A 161 -18.01 -8.74 14.04
CA PHE A 161 -18.86 -9.77 13.47
C PHE A 161 -18.18 -11.13 13.63
N PRO A 162 -18.92 -12.20 14.01
CA PRO A 162 -18.34 -13.54 14.02
C PRO A 162 -17.87 -13.90 12.62
N SER A 163 -16.60 -14.31 12.52
CA SER A 163 -15.99 -14.88 11.32
C SER A 163 -16.52 -16.25 11.00
#